data_AF-A0A7V7L4L5-F1
#
_entry.id   AF-A0A7V7L4L5-F1
#
_cell.length_a   1.000
_cell.length_b   1.000
_cell.length_c   1.000
_cell.angle_alpha   90.00
_cell.angle_beta   90.00
_cell.angle_gamma   90.00
#
_symmetry.space_group_name_H-M   'P 1'
#
loop_
_entity.id
_entity.type
_entity.pdbx_description
1 polymer ?
#
loop_
_entity_poly.entity_id
_entity_poly.type
_entity_poly.pdbx_seq_one_letter_code
_entity_poly.pdbx_strand_id
1 'polypeptide(L)' 'MIVDYKFRVRWGNTDAAGIVFYPNFYKWMDDATHEFLAVIGSPSSTLYVEQKISVPLLEANCQFKRPLFLKIM' A
#
# COMPACT_ATOMS: atom_id res chain seq x y z
N MET A 1 4.57 -12.65 -13.19
CA MET A 1 3.21 -12.62 -12.62
C MET A 1 2.92 -11.18 -12.21
N ILE A 2 1.73 -10.66 -12.53
CA ILE A 2 1.29 -9.30 -12.17
C ILE A 2 0.10 -9.47 -11.22
N VAL A 3 0.07 -8.71 -10.12
CA VAL A 3 -1.01 -8.74 -9.14
C VAL A 3 -1.63 -7.34 -9.09
N ASP A 4 -2.95 -7.28 -9.30
CA ASP A 4 -3.71 -6.03 -9.24
C ASP A 4 -4.20 -5.76 -7.81
N TYR A 5 -3.52 -4.86 -7.09
CA TYR A 5 -3.98 -4.37 -5.79
C TYR A 5 -5.03 -3.27 -5.97
N LYS A 6 -6.28 -3.54 -5.56
CA LYS A 6 -7.38 -2.57 -5.66
C LYS A 6 -7.67 -1.92 -4.32
N PHE A 7 -7.63 -0.59 -4.29
CA PHE A 7 -8.07 0.20 -3.14
C PHE A 7 -9.09 1.25 -3.55
N ARG A 8 -9.83 1.74 -2.56
CA ARG A 8 -10.76 2.86 -2.71
C ARG A 8 -10.33 3.98 -1.79
N VAL A 9 -10.22 5.19 -2.34
CA VAL A 9 -10.02 6.41 -1.52
C VAL A 9 -11.23 6.58 -0.61
N ARG A 10 -10.99 6.61 0.69
CA ARG A 10 -11.99 6.85 1.73
C ARG A 10 -11.85 8.26 2.28
N TRP A 11 -12.91 8.77 2.91
CA TRP A 11 -12.91 10.11 3.49
C TRP A 11 -11.77 10.32 4.49
N GLY A 12 -11.45 9.31 5.31
CA GLY A 12 -10.31 9.38 6.23
C GLY A 12 -8.93 9.35 5.57
N ASN A 13 -8.82 9.17 4.24
CA ASN A 13 -7.55 9.25 3.53
C ASN A 13 -7.23 10.66 3.04
N THR A 14 -8.18 11.60 3.10
CA THR A 14 -8.00 12.97 2.62
C THR A 14 -7.61 13.92 3.73
N ASP A 15 -6.87 14.98 3.39
CA ASP A 15 -6.57 16.09 4.29
C ASP A 15 -7.49 17.30 4.05
N ALA A 16 -7.22 18.41 4.75
CA ALA A 16 -8.00 19.64 4.65
C ALA A 16 -7.97 20.30 3.26
N ALA A 17 -7.04 19.92 2.38
CA ALA A 17 -7.01 20.39 0.99
C ALA A 17 -7.95 19.59 0.07
N GLY A 18 -8.66 18.58 0.60
CA GLY A 18 -9.64 17.79 -0.15
C GLY A 18 -9.01 16.74 -1.10
N ILE A 19 -7.71 16.48 -0.94
CA ILE A 19 -6.97 15.45 -1.69
C ILE A 19 -6.43 14.39 -0.73
N VAL A 20 -6.00 13.26 -1.28
CA VAL A 20 -5.36 12.21 -0.49
C VAL A 20 -4.09 12.75 0.20
N PHE A 21 -4.03 12.58 1.52
CA PHE A 21 -2.84 12.85 2.31
C PHE A 21 -1.73 11.87 1.91
N TYR A 22 -0.58 12.39 1.50
CA TYR A 22 0.46 11.64 0.79
C TYR A 22 0.94 10.33 1.49
N PRO A 23 1.00 10.19 2.83
CA PRO A 23 1.41 8.93 3.46
C PRO A 23 0.49 7.75 3.14
N ASN A 24 -0.77 8.00 2.77
CA ASN A 24 -1.67 6.93 2.36
C ASN A 24 -1.18 6.21 1.08
N PHE A 25 -0.43 6.89 0.20
CA PHE A 25 0.16 6.22 -0.97
C PHE A 25 1.19 5.17 -0.57
N TYR A 26 2.07 5.49 0.38
CA TYR A 26 3.05 4.52 0.89
C TYR A 26 2.37 3.35 1.60
N LYS A 27 1.32 3.63 2.37
CA LYS A 27 0.49 2.59 2.96
C LYS A 27 -0.06 1.62 1.90
N TRP A 28 -0.65 2.13 0.82
CA TRP A 28 -1.20 1.27 -0.23
C TRP A 28 -0.11 0.50 -1.01
N MET A 29 1.08 1.06 -1.17
CA MET A 29 2.22 0.35 -1.78
C MET A 29 2.72 -0.79 -0.89
N ASP A 30 2.74 -0.58 0.43
CA ASP A 30 3.10 -1.61 1.42
C ASP A 30 2.04 -2.73 1.46
N ASP A 31 0.76 -2.36 1.53
CA ASP A 31 -0.37 -3.30 1.45
C ASP A 31 -0.30 -4.15 0.16
N ALA A 32 -0.02 -3.52 -0.99
CA ALA A 32 0.14 -4.20 -2.28
C ALA A 32 1.34 -5.17 -2.29
N THR A 33 2.45 -4.79 -1.64
CA THR A 33 3.64 -5.64 -1.51
C THR A 33 3.31 -6.90 -0.70
N HIS A 34 2.57 -6.74 0.39
CA HIS A 34 2.10 -7.85 1.21
C HIS A 34 1.10 -8.76 0.49
N GLU A 35 0.19 -8.19 -0.32
CA GLU A 35 -0.72 -8.97 -1.16
C GLU A 35 0.04 -9.77 -2.23
N PHE A 36 1.04 -9.17 -2.87
CA PHE A 36 1.91 -9.86 -3.82
C PHE A 36 2.63 -11.06 -3.17
N LEU A 37 3.21 -10.85 -1.98
CA LEU A 37 3.87 -11.90 -1.20
C LEU A 37 2.92 -13.05 -0.88
N ALA A 38 1.67 -12.76 -0.52
CA ALA A 38 0.66 -13.78 -0.29
C ALA A 38 0.33 -14.57 -1.58
N VAL A 39 0.18 -13.89 -2.72
CA VAL A 39 -0.15 -14.53 -4.00
C VAL A 39 0.96 -15.46 -4.50
N ILE A 40 2.25 -15.15 -4.24
CA ILE A 40 3.37 -16.04 -4.60
C ILE A 40 3.57 -17.20 -3.62
N GLY A 41 2.70 -17.35 -2.61
CA GLY A 41 2.80 -18.43 -1.61
C GLY A 41 3.73 -18.13 -0.44
N SER A 42 4.15 -16.88 -0.26
CA SER A 42 5.03 -16.44 0.83
C SER A 42 4.43 -15.28 1.64
N PRO A 43 3.26 -15.43 2.28
CA PRO A 43 2.67 -14.36 3.09
C PRO A 43 3.65 -13.84 4.13
N SER A 44 3.72 -12.51 4.30
CA SER A 44 4.65 -11.86 5.24
C SER A 44 4.48 -12.33 6.68
N SER A 45 3.26 -12.64 7.11
CA SER A 45 2.98 -13.20 8.43
C SER A 45 3.63 -14.57 8.61
N THR A 46 3.52 -15.46 7.62
CA THR A 46 4.15 -16.78 7.62
C THR A 46 5.68 -16.67 7.60
N LEU A 47 6.23 -15.81 6.73
CA LEU A 47 7.66 -15.53 6.69
C LEU A 47 8.19 -15.12 8.07
N TYR A 48 7.46 -14.22 8.75
CA TYR A 48 7.87 -13.72 10.05
C TYR A 48 7.72 -14.75 11.17
N VAL A 49 6.53 -15.35 11.31
CA VAL A 49 6.19 -16.21 12.46
C VAL A 49 6.90 -17.56 12.37
N GLU A 50 6.84 -18.20 11.20
CA GLU A 50 7.27 -19.59 11.01
C GLU A 50 8.72 -19.66 10.55
N GLN A 51 9.12 -18.78 9.63
CA GLN A 51 10.44 -18.86 8.99
C GLN A 51 11.47 -17.90 9.61
N LYS A 52 11.04 -17.03 10.53
CA LYS A 52 11.88 -15.99 11.16
C LYS A 52 12.53 -15.05 10.15
N ILE A 53 11.89 -14.85 9.00
CA ILE A 53 12.30 -13.93 7.94
C ILE A 53 11.44 -12.67 8.04
N SER A 54 12.09 -11.50 8.07
CA SER A 54 11.41 -10.21 8.01
C SER A 54 11.64 -9.54 6.65
N VAL A 55 10.67 -8.74 6.23
CA VAL A 55 10.72 -7.96 4.98
C VAL A 55 10.62 -6.46 5.28
N PRO A 56 11.63 -5.86 5.94
CA PRO A 56 11.59 -4.46 6.30
C PRO A 56 11.77 -3.56 5.07
N LEU A 57 11.00 -2.47 5.02
CA LEU A 57 11.20 -1.40 4.05
C LEU A 57 12.44 -0.58 4.45
N LEU A 58 13.48 -0.58 3.60
CA LEU A 58 14.73 0.15 3.88
C LEU A 58 14.77 1.54 3.26
N GLU A 59 14.14 1.71 2.09
CA GLU A 59 14.07 2.97 1.36
C GLU A 59 12.74 3.06 0.61
N ALA A 60 12.21 4.27 0.47
CA ALA A 60 11.06 4.54 -0.38
C ALA A 60 11.25 5.84 -1.16
N ASN A 61 10.94 5.80 -2.45
CA ASN A 61 10.90 6.97 -3.31
C ASN A 61 9.57 6.98 -4.07
N CYS A 62 8.87 8.11 -4.04
CA CYS A 62 7.66 8.29 -4.83
C CYS A 62 7.59 9.71 -5.37
N GLN A 63 7.37 9.83 -6.68
CA GLN A 63 7.04 11.10 -7.32
C GLN A 63 5.52 11.17 -7.54
N PHE A 64 4.85 12.06 -6.80
CA PHE A 64 3.41 12.28 -6.90
C PHE A 64 3.10 13.15 -8.12
N LYS A 65 2.65 12.53 -9.22
CA LYS A 65 2.39 13.24 -10.50
C LYS A 65 1.05 13.97 -10.52
N ARG A 66 0.03 13.45 -9.83
CA ARG A 66 -1.34 13.98 -9.79
C ARG A 66 -1.98 13.67 -8.44
N PRO A 67 -2.86 14.55 -7.92
CA PRO A 67 -3.62 14.27 -6.72
C PRO A 67 -4.66 13.16 -6.97
N LEU A 68 -5.02 12.45 -5.91
CA LEU A 68 -6.19 11.59 -5.86
C LEU A 68 -7.28 12.28 -5.05
N PHE A 69 -8.53 12.09 -5.47
CA PHE A 69 -9.69 12.67 -4.83
C PHE A 69 -10.57 11.57 -4.24
N LEU A 70 -11.26 11.91 -3.15
CA LEU A 70 -12.39 11.11 -2.72
C LEU A 70 -13.45 11.14 -3.82
N LYS A 71 -13.91 9.97 -4.26
CA LYS A 71 -15.03 9.90 -5.19
C LYS A 71 -16.33 10.22 -4.44
N ILE A 72 -16.74 11.48 -4.51
CA ILE A 72 -18.03 11.97 -4.01
C ILE A 72 -19.01 11.86 -5.19
N MET A 73 -19.70 10.73 -5.26
CA MET A 73 -20.68 10.34 -6.31
C MET A 73 -20.13 10.35 -7.75
#